data_AF-A0A3R6IWC2-F1
#
_entry.id   AF-A0A3R6IWC2-F1
#
_cell.length_a   1.000
_cell.length_b   1.000
_cell.length_c   1.000
_cell.angle_alpha   90.00
_cell.angle_beta   90.00
_cell.angle_gamma   90.00
#
_symmetry.space_group_name_H-M   'P 1'
#
loop_
_entity.id
_entity.type
_entity.pdbx_description
1 polymer ?
#
loop_
_entity_poly.entity_id
_entity_poly.type
_entity_poly.pdbx_seq_one_letter_code
_entity_poly.pdbx_strand_id
1 'polypeptide(L)'
;MGTYRNGTYVAFDGQGEVNPVNSDLHNFELLKAWQANDNVRFNFVNSHEKTYSVRDSSSLETLKARLKERMANSKNMLVIVSSQTNKNRGLLNWEIQQAVEVYKLPIIVAYVGLQSLNSFSLNLYYNWLPSKLREYVNSNTAKVAHTLFTQFKIGGAINYYSVVTPTMPINSMEIY
;
A
#
# COMPACT_ATOMS: atom_id res chain seq x y z
N MET A 1 -3.28 27.87 -1.07
CA MET A 1 -2.70 27.22 0.13
C MET A 1 -2.45 25.77 -0.22
N GLY A 2 -1.17 25.36 -0.28
CA GLY A 2 -0.79 24.03 -0.74
C GLY A 2 -1.31 22.94 0.21
N THR A 3 -2.00 21.95 -0.33
CA THR A 3 -2.41 20.77 0.42
C THR A 3 -1.14 20.07 0.93
N TYR A 4 -0.91 20.08 2.25
CA TYR A 4 0.26 19.44 2.86
C TYR A 4 0.15 17.91 2.73
N ARG A 5 0.71 17.37 1.65
CA ARG A 5 0.84 15.92 1.42
C ARG A 5 1.94 15.34 2.31
N ASN A 6 1.61 15.02 3.56
CA ASN A 6 2.60 14.45 4.49
C ASN A 6 2.32 12.99 4.86
N GLY A 7 1.13 12.46 4.54
CA GLY A 7 0.73 11.12 4.95
C GLY A 7 1.20 10.01 4.00
N THR A 8 1.31 8.78 4.50
CA THR A 8 1.45 7.57 3.67
C THR A 8 0.11 6.89 3.53
N TYR A 9 -0.36 6.68 2.30
CA TYR A 9 -1.60 5.92 2.06
C TYR A 9 -1.32 4.43 2.22
N VAL A 10 -1.92 3.78 3.21
CA VAL A 10 -1.70 2.34 3.43
C VAL A 10 -2.84 1.54 2.85
N ALA A 11 -2.52 0.61 1.94
CA ALA A 11 -3.45 -0.31 1.30
C ALA A 11 -3.02 -1.76 1.54
N PHE A 12 -3.96 -2.64 1.85
CA PHE A 12 -3.69 -4.06 2.07
C PHE A 12 -4.95 -4.89 1.83
N ASP A 13 -4.76 -6.18 1.58
CA ASP A 13 -5.87 -7.14 1.59
C ASP A 13 -6.20 -7.50 3.04
N GLY A 14 -7.30 -7.00 3.58
CA GLY A 14 -7.72 -7.31 4.95
C GLY A 14 -8.30 -8.70 4.98
N GLN A 15 -7.47 -9.75 4.98
CA GLN A 15 -7.90 -11.15 4.91
C GLN A 15 -9.09 -11.43 5.83
N GLY A 16 -10.13 -12.09 5.30
CA GLY A 16 -11.36 -12.46 6.01
C GLY A 16 -11.17 -13.42 7.19
N GLU A 17 -9.96 -13.57 7.71
CA GLU A 17 -9.65 -14.32 8.91
C GLU A 17 -10.21 -13.60 10.13
N VAL A 18 -11.06 -14.32 10.85
CA VAL A 18 -11.69 -13.87 12.11
C VAL A 18 -10.65 -13.78 13.24
N ASN A 19 -9.49 -14.41 13.07
CA ASN A 19 -8.40 -14.38 14.04
C ASN A 19 -7.47 -13.17 13.77
N PRO A 20 -7.42 -12.18 14.67
CA PRO A 20 -6.60 -10.98 14.51
C PRO A 20 -5.09 -11.24 14.61
N VAL A 21 -4.66 -12.44 15.02
CA VAL A 21 -3.23 -12.79 15.15
C VAL A 21 -2.61 -13.20 13.81
N ASN A 22 -3.40 -13.76 12.90
CA ASN A 22 -2.90 -14.30 11.62
C ASN A 22 -3.25 -13.44 10.40
N SER A 23 -4.07 -12.40 10.58
CA SER A 23 -4.60 -11.59 9.49
C SER A 23 -3.79 -10.31 9.28
N ASP A 24 -3.97 -9.69 8.11
CA ASP A 24 -3.43 -8.36 7.81
C ASP A 24 -3.91 -7.26 8.78
N LEU A 25 -4.94 -7.54 9.61
CA LEU A 25 -5.29 -6.71 10.77
C LEU A 25 -4.16 -6.67 11.81
N HIS A 26 -3.40 -7.75 12.01
CA HIS A 26 -2.22 -7.74 12.86
C HIS A 26 -1.17 -6.75 12.34
N ASN A 27 -0.86 -6.84 11.05
CA ASN A 27 0.08 -5.95 10.37
C ASN A 27 -0.38 -4.49 10.46
N PHE A 28 -1.70 -4.28 10.40
CA PHE A 28 -2.32 -2.98 10.56
C PHE A 28 -2.17 -2.41 11.98
N GLU A 29 -2.46 -3.18 13.02
CA GLU A 29 -2.24 -2.76 14.42
C GLU A 29 -0.76 -2.52 14.70
N LEU A 30 0.14 -3.30 14.10
CA LEU A 30 1.57 -3.09 14.21
C LEU A 30 2.00 -1.75 13.58
N LEU A 31 1.49 -1.41 12.39
CA LEU A 31 1.75 -0.10 11.78
C LEU A 31 1.21 1.05 12.64
N LYS A 32 0.06 0.90 13.30
CA LYS A 32 -0.45 1.90 14.26
C LYS A 32 0.45 2.04 15.47
N ALA A 33 0.97 0.92 16.00
CA ALA A 33 1.90 0.95 17.11
C ALA A 33 3.20 1.68 16.72
N TRP A 34 3.71 1.45 15.50
CA TRP A 34 4.86 2.20 14.98
C TRP A 34 4.55 3.69 14.78
N GLN A 35 3.36 4.04 14.27
CA GLN A 35 2.92 5.43 14.17
C GLN A 35 2.99 6.17 15.51
N ALA A 36 2.58 5.52 16.59
CA ALA A 36 2.58 6.11 17.93
C ALA A 36 4.00 6.42 18.42
N ASN A 37 5.01 5.71 17.92
CA ASN A 37 6.40 5.80 18.39
C ASN A 37 7.32 6.64 17.47
N ASP A 38 7.08 6.70 16.16
CA ASP A 38 8.05 7.23 15.18
C ASP A 38 7.66 8.57 14.49
N ASN A 39 6.63 9.29 14.96
CA ASN A 39 6.13 10.53 14.34
C ASN A 39 5.73 10.40 12.84
N VAL A 40 5.60 9.17 12.33
CA VAL A 40 5.18 8.91 10.95
C VAL A 40 3.66 8.98 10.87
N ARG A 41 3.12 9.84 10.00
CA ARG A 41 1.67 9.91 9.76
C ARG A 41 1.26 8.92 8.67
N PHE A 42 0.58 7.84 9.05
CA PHE A 42 -0.08 6.97 8.09
C PHE A 42 -1.54 7.38 7.91
N ASN A 43 -1.96 7.54 6.66
CA ASN A 43 -3.37 7.65 6.27
C ASN A 43 -3.87 6.23 6.02
N PHE A 44 -4.20 5.56 7.11
CA PHE A 44 -4.69 4.20 7.12
C PHE A 44 -6.00 4.05 6.36
N VAL A 45 -6.07 3.03 5.50
CA VAL A 45 -7.32 2.61 4.88
C VAL A 45 -7.58 1.15 5.18
N ASN A 46 -8.46 0.91 6.16
CA ASN A 46 -8.91 -0.43 6.52
C ASN A 46 -9.75 -1.02 5.37
N SER A 47 -9.28 -2.09 4.74
CA SER A 47 -9.98 -2.78 3.66
C SER A 47 -11.08 -3.73 4.15
N HIS A 48 -11.07 -4.11 5.43
CA HIS A 48 -12.10 -4.96 6.05
C HIS A 48 -13.45 -4.23 6.15
N GLU A 49 -13.44 -2.97 6.59
CA GLU A 49 -14.64 -2.10 6.62
C GLU A 49 -15.24 -1.90 5.22
N LYS A 50 -14.42 -2.01 4.17
CA LYS A 50 -14.87 -1.90 2.77
C LYS A 50 -15.62 -3.13 2.28
N THR A 51 -15.48 -4.31 2.87
CA THR A 51 -16.12 -5.53 2.33
C THR A 51 -17.57 -5.67 2.83
N TYR A 52 -17.83 -5.29 4.08
CA TYR A 52 -19.18 -5.36 4.67
C TYR A 52 -20.10 -4.19 4.29
N SER A 53 -19.54 -3.03 3.95
CA SER A 53 -20.31 -1.78 3.81
C SER A 53 -20.83 -1.47 2.39
N VAL A 54 -20.51 -2.29 1.39
CA VAL A 54 -20.91 -2.08 -0.02
C VAL A 54 -21.99 -3.05 -0.46
N ARG A 55 -23.19 -2.86 0.09
CA ARG A 55 -24.42 -3.35 -0.54
C ARG A 55 -25.19 -2.23 -1.26
N ASP A 56 -24.83 -0.97 -1.01
CA ASP A 56 -25.50 0.21 -1.55
C ASP A 56 -24.56 1.01 -2.47
N SER A 57 -25.04 1.43 -3.64
CA SER A 57 -24.26 2.18 -4.63
C SER A 57 -23.86 3.58 -4.12
N SER A 58 -24.72 4.21 -3.31
CA SER A 58 -24.47 5.52 -2.71
C SER A 58 -23.33 5.47 -1.66
N SER A 59 -23.25 4.37 -0.92
CA SER A 59 -22.17 4.07 0.03
C SER A 59 -20.83 3.89 -0.69
N LEU A 60 -20.83 3.26 -1.88
CA LEU A 60 -19.62 3.04 -2.66
C LEU A 60 -19.00 4.34 -3.18
N GLU A 61 -19.81 5.25 -3.72
CA GLU A 61 -19.32 6.53 -4.25
C GLU A 61 -18.76 7.40 -3.12
N THR A 62 -19.47 7.46 -1.99
CA THR A 62 -19.01 8.17 -0.79
C THR A 62 -17.70 7.59 -0.26
N LEU A 63 -17.57 6.26 -0.24
CA LEU A 63 -16.33 5.58 0.13
C LEU A 63 -15.20 5.97 -0.83
N LYS A 64 -15.41 5.84 -2.15
CA LYS A 64 -14.40 6.22 -3.17
C LYS A 64 -14.00 7.69 -3.07
N ALA A 65 -14.92 8.61 -2.77
CA ALA A 65 -14.62 10.02 -2.54
C ALA A 65 -13.65 10.20 -1.36
N ARG A 66 -13.93 9.56 -0.22
CA ARG A 66 -13.03 9.57 0.95
C ARG A 66 -11.65 8.98 0.64
N LEU A 67 -11.59 7.90 -0.15
CA LEU A 67 -10.31 7.29 -0.55
C LEU A 67 -9.51 8.23 -1.45
N LYS A 68 -10.17 8.91 -2.40
CA LYS A 68 -9.57 9.96 -3.25
C LYS A 68 -8.99 11.10 -2.42
N GLU A 69 -9.73 11.60 -1.43
CA GLU A 69 -9.23 12.65 -0.53
C GLU A 69 -7.99 12.20 0.26
N ARG A 70 -8.00 10.96 0.78
CA ARG A 70 -6.84 10.41 1.49
C ARG A 70 -5.62 10.26 0.59
N MET A 71 -5.79 9.75 -0.63
CA MET A 71 -4.70 9.68 -1.62
C MET A 71 -4.20 11.07 -2.01
N ALA A 72 -5.09 12.05 -2.19
CA ALA A 72 -4.74 13.43 -2.50
C ALA A 72 -3.88 14.10 -1.41
N ASN A 73 -4.03 13.66 -0.15
CA ASN A 73 -3.27 14.13 1.01
C ASN A 73 -2.03 13.25 1.33
N SER A 74 -1.72 12.27 0.49
CA SER A 74 -0.60 11.35 0.72
C SER A 74 0.59 11.68 -0.17
N LYS A 75 1.80 11.44 0.35
CA LYS A 75 3.06 11.62 -0.38
C LYS A 75 3.51 10.36 -1.11
N ASN A 76 3.06 9.20 -0.67
CA ASN A 76 3.35 7.89 -1.22
C ASN A 76 2.23 6.90 -0.83
N MET A 77 2.27 5.70 -1.41
CA MET A 77 1.39 4.59 -1.06
C MET A 77 2.22 3.41 -0.57
N LEU A 78 1.84 2.82 0.57
CA LEU A 78 2.36 1.57 1.10
C LEU A 78 1.35 0.46 0.84
N VAL A 79 1.76 -0.59 0.12
CA VAL A 79 0.97 -1.80 -0.14
C VAL A 79 1.59 -2.96 0.64
N ILE A 80 0.82 -3.54 1.55
CA ILE A 80 1.26 -4.72 2.31
C ILE A 80 0.83 -5.97 1.55
N VAL A 81 1.76 -6.90 1.32
CA VAL A 81 1.52 -8.16 0.63
C VAL A 81 2.10 -9.35 1.40
N SER A 82 1.45 -10.49 1.28
CA SER A 82 1.81 -11.76 1.89
C SER A 82 1.52 -12.91 0.91
N SER A 83 1.93 -14.13 1.26
CA SER A 83 1.64 -15.32 0.45
C SER A 83 0.15 -15.59 0.24
N GLN A 84 -0.69 -15.03 1.10
CA GLN A 84 -2.14 -15.25 1.12
C GLN A 84 -2.93 -14.05 0.56
N THR A 85 -2.26 -13.00 0.07
CA THR A 85 -2.93 -11.82 -0.48
C THR A 85 -3.89 -12.18 -1.61
N ASN A 86 -5.16 -11.83 -1.44
CA ASN A 86 -6.18 -11.93 -2.47
C ASN A 86 -5.98 -10.82 -3.52
N LYS A 87 -5.65 -11.26 -4.73
CA LYS A 87 -5.24 -10.39 -5.84
C LYS A 87 -6.34 -9.48 -6.37
N ASN A 88 -7.61 -9.78 -6.10
CA ASN A 88 -8.78 -9.07 -6.62
C ASN A 88 -9.74 -8.59 -5.52
N ARG A 89 -9.24 -8.41 -4.29
CA ARG A 89 -10.06 -8.02 -3.15
C ARG A 89 -10.61 -6.59 -3.29
N GLY A 90 -11.93 -6.47 -3.32
CA GLY A 90 -12.66 -5.22 -3.13
C GLY A 90 -12.14 -4.08 -4.02
N LEU A 91 -11.76 -2.96 -3.40
CA LEU A 91 -11.28 -1.77 -4.11
C LEU A 91 -9.76 -1.70 -4.27
N LEU A 92 -9.00 -2.71 -3.82
CA LEU A 92 -7.53 -2.61 -3.76
C LEU A 92 -6.91 -2.31 -5.13
N ASN A 93 -7.34 -3.03 -6.17
CA ASN A 93 -6.87 -2.77 -7.54
C ASN A 93 -7.27 -1.38 -8.06
N TRP A 94 -8.45 -0.89 -7.70
CA TRP A 94 -8.89 0.46 -8.04
C TRP A 94 -8.07 1.52 -7.31
N GLU A 95 -7.75 1.32 -6.02
CA GLU A 95 -6.89 2.22 -5.24
C GLU A 95 -5.49 2.32 -5.86
N ILE A 96 -4.88 1.18 -6.19
CA ILE A 96 -3.59 1.11 -6.88
C ILE A 96 -3.66 1.87 -8.21
N GLN A 97 -4.71 1.65 -9.00
CA GLN A 97 -4.91 2.37 -10.25
C GLN A 97 -4.97 3.89 -10.02
N GLN A 98 -5.76 4.36 -9.05
CA GLN A 98 -5.86 5.81 -8.77
C GLN A 98 -4.52 6.39 -8.29
N ALA A 99 -3.81 5.69 -7.40
CA ALA A 99 -2.51 6.13 -6.90
C ALA A 99 -1.49 6.29 -8.03
N VAL A 100 -1.43 5.34 -8.97
CA VAL A 100 -0.50 5.35 -10.10
C VAL A 100 -0.93 6.34 -11.18
N GLU A 101 -2.19 6.30 -11.62
CA GLU A 101 -2.65 7.02 -12.81
C GLU A 101 -3.04 8.47 -12.51
N VAL A 102 -3.69 8.73 -11.37
CA VAL A 102 -4.24 10.05 -11.03
C VAL A 102 -3.28 10.82 -10.11
N TYR A 103 -2.88 10.21 -9.00
CA TYR A 103 -2.09 10.91 -7.98
C TYR A 103 -0.58 10.84 -8.19
N LYS A 104 -0.14 9.98 -9.11
CA LYS A 104 1.28 9.72 -9.45
C LYS A 104 2.13 9.42 -8.21
N LEU A 105 1.57 8.69 -7.25
CA LEU A 105 2.27 8.34 -6.01
C LEU A 105 3.33 7.26 -6.28
N PRO A 106 4.53 7.36 -5.66
CA PRO A 106 5.41 6.21 -5.58
C PRO A 106 4.74 5.13 -4.71
N ILE A 107 4.86 3.90 -5.17
CA ILE A 107 4.31 2.73 -4.50
C ILE A 107 5.44 2.02 -3.77
N ILE A 108 5.21 1.69 -2.51
CA ILE A 108 6.13 0.93 -1.66
C ILE A 108 5.43 -0.39 -1.35
N VAL A 109 6.01 -1.51 -1.73
CA VAL A 109 5.47 -2.84 -1.48
C VAL A 109 6.24 -3.45 -0.33
N ALA A 110 5.54 -3.74 0.77
CA ALA A 110 6.13 -4.39 1.93
C ALA A 110 5.69 -5.86 2.00
N TYR A 111 6.67 -6.76 1.93
CA TYR A 111 6.43 -8.21 1.96
C TYR A 111 6.51 -8.77 3.37
N VAL A 112 5.40 -9.33 3.84
CA VAL A 112 5.28 -9.97 5.15
C VAL A 112 5.88 -11.37 5.10
N GLY A 113 6.63 -11.74 6.16
CA GLY A 113 7.18 -13.09 6.33
C GLY A 113 8.43 -13.40 5.53
N LEU A 114 8.98 -12.43 4.79
CA LEU A 114 10.26 -12.57 4.11
C LEU A 114 11.41 -12.14 5.02
N GLN A 115 12.55 -12.85 4.93
CA GLN A 115 13.77 -12.51 5.65
C GLN A 115 14.75 -11.67 4.81
N SER A 116 14.71 -11.83 3.48
CA SER A 116 15.59 -11.15 2.55
C SER A 116 14.87 -10.88 1.23
N LEU A 117 15.21 -9.77 0.57
CA LEU A 117 14.77 -9.44 -0.77
C LEU A 117 15.99 -9.16 -1.66
N ASN A 118 16.00 -9.80 -2.83
CA ASN A 118 16.93 -9.54 -3.92
C ASN A 118 16.19 -9.72 -5.26
N SER A 119 16.83 -9.40 -6.38
CA SER A 119 16.19 -9.46 -7.71
C SER A 119 15.67 -10.85 -8.08
N PHE A 120 16.33 -11.91 -7.59
CA PHE A 120 15.88 -13.29 -7.81
C PHE A 120 14.61 -13.59 -7.00
N SER A 121 14.63 -13.30 -5.71
CA SER A 121 13.49 -13.54 -4.82
C SER A 121 12.27 -12.69 -5.21
N LEU A 122 12.49 -11.47 -5.71
CA LEU A 122 11.41 -10.60 -6.17
C LEU A 122 10.58 -11.24 -7.30
N ASN A 123 11.24 -11.93 -8.23
CA ASN A 123 10.57 -12.66 -9.30
C ASN A 123 9.73 -13.84 -8.77
N LEU A 124 10.13 -14.46 -7.65
CA LEU A 124 9.36 -15.55 -7.02
C LEU A 124 8.08 -15.01 -6.35
N TYR A 125 8.16 -13.84 -5.71
CA TYR A 125 7.05 -13.25 -4.95
C TYR A 125 6.16 -12.33 -5.79
N TYR A 126 6.44 -12.21 -7.09
CA TYR A 126 5.60 -11.49 -8.06
C TYR A 126 4.13 -11.96 -8.01
N ASN A 127 3.95 -13.23 -7.68
CA ASN A 127 2.64 -13.83 -7.55
C ASN A 127 1.82 -13.38 -6.33
N TRP A 128 2.42 -12.67 -5.38
CA TRP A 128 1.74 -12.13 -4.20
C TRP A 128 1.16 -10.73 -4.45
N LEU A 129 1.60 -10.06 -5.52
CA LEU A 129 1.11 -8.74 -5.88
C LEU A 129 -0.37 -8.77 -6.30
N PRO A 130 -1.18 -7.78 -5.88
CA PRO A 130 -2.50 -7.53 -6.46
C PRO A 130 -2.44 -7.41 -7.98
N SER A 131 -3.51 -7.84 -8.65
CA SER A 131 -3.52 -7.99 -10.12
C SER A 131 -3.12 -6.71 -10.85
N LYS A 132 -3.64 -5.55 -10.40
CA LYS A 132 -3.34 -4.27 -11.04
C LYS A 132 -1.92 -3.79 -10.78
N LEU A 133 -1.41 -4.00 -9.57
CA LEU A 133 -0.02 -3.68 -9.25
C LEU A 133 0.94 -4.53 -10.10
N ARG A 134 0.65 -5.82 -10.24
CA ARG A 134 1.42 -6.74 -11.08
C ARG A 134 1.47 -6.30 -12.54
N GLU A 135 0.35 -5.86 -13.10
CA GLU A 135 0.27 -5.31 -14.46
C GLU A 135 1.22 -4.11 -14.62
N TYR A 136 1.22 -3.20 -13.65
CA TYR A 136 2.11 -2.04 -13.70
C TYR A 136 3.58 -2.39 -13.52
N VAL A 137 3.90 -3.37 -12.66
CA VAL A 137 5.28 -3.84 -12.52
C VAL A 137 5.76 -4.52 -13.79
N ASN A 138 4.92 -5.33 -14.44
CA ASN A 138 5.25 -6.04 -15.67
C ASN A 138 5.46 -5.09 -16.85
N SER A 139 4.63 -4.05 -16.94
CA SER A 139 4.71 -3.04 -17.99
C SER A 139 5.71 -1.92 -17.67
N ASN A 140 6.33 -1.94 -16.49
CA ASN A 140 7.22 -0.90 -15.98
C ASN A 140 6.60 0.52 -16.01
N THR A 141 5.30 0.63 -15.75
CA THR A 141 4.55 1.89 -15.86
C THR A 141 4.35 2.61 -14.51
N ALA A 142 4.51 1.90 -13.39
CA ALA A 142 4.48 2.50 -12.05
C ALA A 142 5.89 2.64 -11.46
N LYS A 143 6.08 3.61 -10.56
CA LYS A 143 7.31 3.69 -9.76
C LYS A 143 7.12 2.92 -8.47
N VAL A 144 7.74 1.75 -8.37
CA VAL A 144 7.50 0.78 -7.30
C VAL A 144 8.81 0.40 -6.64
N ALA A 145 8.89 0.59 -5.32
CA ALA A 145 9.96 0.07 -4.49
C ALA A 145 9.45 -1.13 -3.69
N HIS A 146 10.29 -2.15 -3.55
CA HIS A 146 10.01 -3.39 -2.85
C HIS A 146 10.89 -3.48 -1.61
N THR A 147 10.27 -3.78 -0.47
CA THR A 147 10.98 -3.83 0.79
C THR A 147 10.40 -4.88 1.74
N LEU A 148 11.16 -5.21 2.78
CA LEU A 148 10.72 -6.16 3.81
C LEU A 148 9.74 -5.49 4.76
N PHE A 149 8.77 -6.25 5.26
CA PHE A 149 7.85 -5.77 6.29
C PHE A 149 8.54 -5.69 7.65
N THR A 150 9.33 -4.63 7.86
CA THR A 150 9.96 -4.29 9.14
C THR A 150 9.86 -2.79 9.39
N GLN A 151 9.83 -2.38 10.66
CA GLN A 151 9.71 -0.97 11.04
C GLN A 151 10.81 -0.12 10.38
N PHE A 152 12.06 -0.57 10.47
CA PHE A 152 13.20 0.15 9.93
C PHE A 152 13.13 0.32 8.42
N LYS A 153 12.84 -0.75 7.68
CA LYS A 153 12.77 -0.72 6.21
C LYS A 153 11.58 0.08 5.70
N ILE A 154 10.39 -0.15 6.26
CA ILE A 154 9.19 0.62 5.89
C ILE A 154 9.37 2.09 6.25
N GLY A 155 9.82 2.38 7.48
CA GLY A 155 10.08 3.74 7.96
C GLY A 155 11.09 4.49 7.09
N GLY A 156 12.16 3.81 6.66
CA GLY A 156 13.08 4.36 5.67
C GLY A 156 12.40 4.65 4.34
N ALA A 157 11.71 3.66 3.76
CA ALA A 157 11.13 3.76 2.42
C ALA A 157 10.09 4.89 2.32
N ILE A 158 9.18 4.99 3.29
CA ILE A 158 8.11 5.99 3.30
C ILE A 158 8.62 7.40 3.59
N ASN A 159 9.79 7.55 4.22
CA ASN A 159 10.43 8.83 4.41
C ASN A 159 11.30 9.24 3.22
N TYR A 160 11.82 8.26 2.49
CA TYR A 160 12.64 8.47 1.30
C TYR A 160 11.81 8.78 0.05
N TYR A 161 10.86 7.91 -0.31
CA TYR A 161 10.07 8.09 -1.53
C TYR A 161 8.86 8.99 -1.30
N SER A 162 8.66 9.97 -2.18
CA SER A 162 7.61 10.95 -2.00
C SER A 162 7.33 11.72 -3.30
N VAL A 163 6.11 12.23 -3.46
CA VAL A 163 5.76 13.22 -4.50
C VAL A 163 6.03 14.66 -4.07
N VAL A 164 6.25 14.92 -2.77
CA VAL A 164 6.54 16.26 -2.22
C VAL A 164 8.02 16.59 -2.36
N THR A 165 8.89 15.79 -1.76
CA THR A 165 10.29 15.64 -2.18
C THR A 165 10.30 14.61 -3.30
N PRO A 166 10.47 14.98 -4.58
CA PRO A 166 10.18 14.15 -5.76
C PRO A 166 11.21 13.04 -5.97
N THR A 167 11.33 12.18 -4.96
CA THR A 167 12.17 11.00 -4.93
C THR A 167 11.27 9.82 -5.25
N MET A 168 11.49 9.25 -6.42
CA MET A 168 10.70 8.14 -6.95
C MET A 168 11.60 6.92 -7.12
N PRO A 169 11.04 5.71 -7.03
CA PRO A 169 11.71 4.54 -7.58
C PRO A 169 12.07 4.76 -9.06
N ILE A 170 13.23 4.29 -9.47
CA ILE A 170 13.80 4.39 -10.81
C ILE A 170 12.92 3.61 -11.80
N ASN A 171 12.45 2.43 -11.38
CA ASN A 171 11.60 1.53 -12.17
C ASN A 171 10.56 0.86 -11.27
N SER A 172 9.86 -0.16 -11.78
CA SER A 172 8.88 -0.90 -10.98
C SER A 172 9.46 -2.04 -10.13
N MET A 173 10.76 -2.31 -10.19
CA MET A 173 11.43 -3.43 -9.51
C MET A 173 12.54 -2.98 -8.56
N GLU A 174 12.56 -1.71 -8.15
CA GLU A 174 13.58 -1.21 -7.24
C GLU A 174 13.46 -1.88 -5.87
N ILE A 175 14.57 -2.27 -5.27
CA ILE A 175 14.60 -2.85 -3.92
C ILE A 175 15.17 -1.80 -2.96
N TYR A 176 14.45 -1.57 -1.87
CA TYR A 176 14.81 -0.66 -0.78
C TYR A 176 15.23 -1.44 0.48
#